data_AF-A0A1T5IT27-F1
#
_entry.id   AF-A0A1T5IT27-F1
#
_cell.length_a   1.000
_cell.length_b   1.000
_cell.length_c   1.000
_cell.angle_alpha   90.00
_cell.angle_beta   90.00
_cell.angle_gamma   90.00
#
_symmetry.space_group_name_H-M   'P 1'
#
loop_
_entity.id
_entity.type
_entity.pdbx_description
1 polymer ?
#
loop_
_entity_poly.entity_id
_entity_poly.type
_entity_poly.pdbx_seq_one_letter_code
_entity_poly.pdbx_strand_id
1 'polypeptide(L)' 'MTDWQHQIRNQLNLVLYASSWARDSIQEGRTQDAQDALLRIDDAVAECVLLLAEWERESHNAAPDPQLPDQYGTGQAG' A
#
# COMPACT_ATOMS: atom_id res chain seq x y z
N MET A 1 12.72 4.07 1.01
CA MET A 1 11.33 3.62 1.20
C MET A 1 10.57 4.18 0.01
N THR A 2 9.93 3.33 -0.80
CA THR A 2 9.31 3.72 -2.07
C THR A 2 8.06 4.58 -1.84
N ASP A 3 7.63 5.33 -2.85
CA ASP A 3 6.46 6.23 -2.74
C ASP A 3 5.19 5.48 -2.30
N TRP A 4 4.96 4.26 -2.80
CA TRP A 4 3.81 3.43 -2.38
C TRP A 4 3.90 3.00 -0.90
N GLN A 5 5.09 2.72 -0.38
CA GLN A 5 5.29 2.36 1.04
C GLN A 5 4.99 3.53 1.97
N HIS A 6 5.38 4.74 1.55
CA HIS A 6 5.03 5.96 2.28
C HIS A 6 3.52 6.20 2.27
N GLN A 7 2.88 6.03 1.12
CA GLN A 7 1.44 6.25 0.96
C GLN A 7 0.62 5.24 1.75
N ILE A 8 0.93 3.94 1.66
CA ILE A 8 0.17 2.92 2.40
C ILE A 8 0.33 3.08 3.91
N ARG A 9 1.53 3.46 4.38
CA ARG A 9 1.75 3.78 5.80
C ARG A 9 0.89 4.95 6.26
N ASN A 10 0.76 6.00 5.44
CA ASN A 10 -0.10 7.13 5.77
C ASN A 10 -1.57 6.72 5.86
N GLN A 11 -2.05 5.88 4.94
CA GLN A 11 -3.43 5.38 5.00
C GLN A 11 -3.67 4.51 6.23
N LEU A 12 -2.72 3.62 6.59
CA LEU A 12 -2.80 2.84 7.82
C LEU A 12 -2.83 3.72 9.08
N ASN A 13 -2.05 4.80 9.11
CA ASN A 13 -2.11 5.77 10.21
C ASN A 13 -3.47 6.47 10.30
N LEU A 14 -4.10 6.79 9.17
CA LEU A 14 -5.45 7.36 9.13
C LEU A 14 -6.49 6.37 9.65
N VAL A 15 -6.40 5.09 9.27
CA VAL A 15 -7.27 4.02 9.81
C VAL A 15 -7.15 3.94 11.33
N LEU A 16 -5.92 3.92 11.87
CA LEU A 16 -5.70 3.85 13.32
C LEU A 16 -6.26 5.07 14.05
N TYR A 17 -6.03 6.27 13.51
CA TYR A 17 -6.54 7.52 14.07
C TYR A 17 -8.08 7.54 14.06
N ALA A 18 -8.70 7.26 12.92
CA ALA A 18 -10.15 7.25 12.78
C ALA A 18 -10.80 6.16 13.64
N SER A 19 -10.13 5.00 13.81
CA SER A 19 -10.58 3.94 14.74
C SER A 19 -10.51 4.36 16.21
N SER A 20 -9.55 5.19 16.60
CA SER A 20 -9.53 5.80 17.94
C SER A 20 -10.69 6.77 18.10
N TRP A 21 -10.84 7.69 17.15
CA TRP A 21 -11.90 8.70 17.16
C TRP A 21 -13.30 8.07 17.19
N ALA A 22 -13.54 7.01 16.42
CA ALA A 22 -14.80 6.27 16.43
C ALA A 22 -15.10 5.69 17.82
N ARG A 23 -14.12 5.06 18.47
CA ARG A 23 -14.28 4.48 19.82
C ARG A 23 -14.61 5.55 20.85
N ASP A 24 -13.87 6.66 20.85
CA ASP A 24 -14.10 7.77 21.77
C ASP A 24 -15.49 8.38 21.56
N SER A 25 -15.88 8.59 20.30
CA SER A 25 -17.19 9.13 19.95
C SER A 25 -18.35 8.21 20.36
N ILE A 26 -18.19 6.89 20.22
CA ILE A 26 -19.16 5.90 20.69
C ILE A 26 -19.30 5.96 22.22
N GLN A 27 -18.18 6.02 22.95
CA GLN A 27 -18.18 6.10 24.42
C GLN A 27 -18.89 7.36 24.93
N GLU A 28 -18.74 8.47 24.21
CA GLU A 28 -19.34 9.77 24.55
C GLU A 28 -20.77 9.94 23.99
N GLY A 29 -21.31 8.95 23.27
CA GLY A 29 -22.64 9.02 22.65
C GLY A 29 -22.73 9.96 21.45
N ARG A 30 -21.60 10.43 20.92
CA ARG A 30 -21.50 11.29 19.73
C ARG A 30 -21.68 10.46 18.46
N THR A 31 -22.93 10.13 18.16
CA THR A 31 -23.28 9.19 17.08
C THR A 31 -22.86 9.70 15.70
N GLN A 32 -23.02 11.00 15.42
CA GLN A 32 -22.61 11.57 14.13
C GLN A 32 -21.08 11.50 13.95
N ASP A 33 -20.32 11.91 14.96
CA ASP A 33 -18.85 11.85 14.93
C ASP A 33 -18.35 10.41 14.75
N ALA A 34 -19.02 9.43 15.39
CA ALA A 34 -18.71 8.02 15.18
C ALA A 34 -18.98 7.57 13.74
N GLN A 35 -20.08 8.00 13.12
CA GLN A 35 -20.38 7.71 11.71
C GLN A 35 -19.35 8.34 10.77
N ASP A 36 -19.01 9.60 10.99
CA ASP A 36 -18.00 10.30 10.19
C ASP A 36 -16.62 9.64 10.33
N ALA A 37 -16.27 9.16 11.52
CA ALA A 37 -15.05 8.40 11.76
C ALA A 37 -15.05 7.06 11.01
N LEU A 38 -16.18 6.35 11.00
CA LEU A 38 -16.32 5.08 10.25
C LEU A 38 -16.18 5.29 8.75
N LEU A 39 -16.80 6.34 8.18
CA LEU A 39 -16.64 6.67 6.76
C LEU A 39 -15.18 6.93 6.38
N ARG A 40 -14.42 7.61 7.24
CA ARG A 40 -12.98 7.83 7.03
C ARG A 40 -12.17 6.53 7.06
N ILE A 41 -12.58 5.56 7.87
CA ILE A 41 -11.94 4.24 7.87
C ILE A 41 -12.19 3.56 6.53
N ASP A 42 -13.43 3.56 6.03
CA ASP A 42 -13.79 2.95 4.76
C ASP A 42 -12.98 3.56 3.60
N ASP A 43 -12.88 4.90 3.54
CA ASP A 43 -12.09 5.60 2.52
C ASP A 43 -10.60 5.24 2.60
N ALA A 44 -10.01 5.25 3.79
CA ALA A 44 -8.59 4.94 3.97
C ALA A 44 -8.26 3.46 3.67
N VAL A 45 -9.19 2.53 3.96
CA VAL A 45 -9.05 1.11 3.60
C VAL A 45 -9.15 0.93 2.09
N ALA A 46 -10.10 1.60 1.42
CA ALA A 46 -10.21 1.55 -0.03
C ALA A 46 -8.91 2.05 -0.71
N GLU A 47 -8.33 3.13 -0.21
CA GLU A 47 -7.07 3.67 -0.72
C GLU A 47 -5.90 2.69 -0.49
N CYS A 48 -5.85 1.99 0.66
CA CYS A 48 -4.88 0.92 0.88
C CYS A 48 -4.97 -0.17 -0.19
N VAL A 49 -6.18 -0.59 -0.56
CA VAL A 49 -6.39 -1.62 -1.59
C VAL A 49 -5.89 -1.16 -2.95
N LEU A 50 -6.16 0.10 -3.32
CA LEU A 50 -5.66 0.68 -4.59
C LEU A 50 -4.13 0.73 -4.63
N LEU A 51 -3.49 1.13 -3.52
CA LEU A 51 -2.03 1.17 -3.41
C LEU A 51 -1.39 -0.23 -3.48
N LEU A 52 -2.03 -1.23 -2.89
CA LEU A 52 -1.58 -2.62 -3.00
C LEU A 52 -1.68 -3.13 -4.44
N ALA A 53 -2.78 -2.84 -5.13
CA ALA A 53 -2.96 -3.21 -6.53
C ALA A 53 -1.96 -2.49 -7.47
N GLU A 54 -1.61 -1.24 -7.17
CA GLU A 54 -0.54 -0.51 -7.87
C GLU A 54 0.81 -1.22 -7.70
N TRP A 55 1.17 -1.54 -6.46
CA TRP A 55 2.42 -2.26 -6.16
C TRP A 55 2.49 -3.64 -6.83
N GLU A 56 1.39 -4.40 -6.81
CA GLU A 56 1.31 -5.68 -7.52
C GLU A 56 1.56 -5.48 -9.01
N ARG A 57 0.97 -4.45 -9.63
CA ARG A 57 1.20 -4.16 -11.05
C ARG A 57 2.65 -3.78 -11.34
N GLU A 58 3.26 -2.92 -10.53
CA GLU A 58 4.67 -2.52 -10.69
C GLU A 58 5.61 -3.70 -10.53
N SER A 59 5.38 -4.57 -9.55
CA SER A 59 6.20 -5.75 -9.31
C SER A 59 6.08 -6.81 -10.40
N HIS A 60 4.90 -6.98 -11.01
CA HIS A 60 4.71 -7.89 -12.16
C HIS A 60 5.26 -7.31 -13.48
N ASN A 61 5.33 -5.99 -13.62
CA ASN A 61 5.87 -5.31 -14.81
C ASN A 61 7.38 -5.03 -14.71
N ALA A 62 8.01 -5.25 -13.55
CA ALA A 62 9.45 -5.28 -13.44
C ALA A 62 9.95 -6.47 -14.28
N ALA A 63 10.49 -6.18 -15.47
CA ALA A 63 11.06 -7.19 -16.35
C ALA A 63 12.04 -8.07 -15.55
N PRO A 64 12.09 -9.40 -15.80
CA PRO A 64 13.15 -10.22 -15.25
C PRO A 64 14.48 -9.59 -15.64
N ASP A 65 15.36 -9.43 -14.66
CA ASP A 65 16.71 -8.88 -14.83
C ASP A 65 17.33 -9.54 -16.08
N PRO A 66 17.65 -8.79 -17.16
CA PRO A 66 18.26 -9.39 -18.33
C PRO A 66 19.59 -9.96 -17.87
N GLN A 67 19.63 -11.29 -17.72
CA GLN A 67 20.82 -12.04 -17.37
C GLN A 67 21.97 -11.47 -18.20
N LEU A 68 22.98 -10.98 -17.47
CA LEU A 68 24.26 -10.52 -17.99
C LEU A 68 24.67 -11.43 -19.16
N PRO A 69 25.04 -10.88 -20.34
CA PRO A 69 25.49 -11.70 -21.45
C PRO A 69 26.62 -12.60 -20.97
N ASP A 70 26.54 -13.89 -21.27
CA ASP A 70 27.58 -14.89 -21.02
C ASP A 70 28.93 -14.34 -21.50
N GLN A 71 29.74 -13.80 -20.58
CA GLN A 71 31.10 -13.34 -20.88
C GLN A 71 32.09 -14.50 -21.00
N TYR A 72 31.63 -15.75 -20.96
CA TYR A 72 32.45 -16.91 -21.30
C TYR A 72 32.25 -17.30 -22.75
N GLY A 73 32.71 -16.43 -23.65
CA GLY A 73 33.14 -16.83 -24.98
C GLY A 73 34.38 -17.71 -24.84
N THR A 74 34.19 -19.01 -24.62
CA THR A 74 35.27 -19.99 -24.74
C THR A 74 34.87 -21.08 -25.71
N GLY A 75 35.41 -20.98 -26.92
CA GLY A 75 35.73 -22.11 -27.78
C GLY A 75 34.72 -22.41 -28.88
N GLN A 76 35.08 -22.14 -30.14
CA GLN A 76 35.77 -23.14 -30.94
C GLN A 76 36.30 -22.53 -32.24
N ALA A 77 37.59 -22.75 -32.47
CA ALA A 77 38.19 -22.68 -33.79
C ALA A 77 37.60 -23.80 -34.66
N GLY A 78 37.26 -23.46 -35.90
CA GLY A 78 36.96 -24.37 -36.99
C GLY A 78 37.51 -23.78 -38.28
#